data_AF-V5TQ37-F1
#
_entry.id   AF-V5TQ37-F1
#
_cell.length_a   1.000
_cell.length_b   1.000
_cell.length_c   1.000
_cell.angle_alpha   90.00
_cell.angle_beta   90.00
_cell.angle_gamma   90.00
#
_symmetry.space_group_name_H-M   'P 1'
#
loop_
_entity.id
_entity.type
_entity.pdbx_description
1 polymer ?
#
loop_
_entity_poly.entity_id
_entity_poly.type
_entity_poly.pdbx_seq_one_letter_code
_entity_poly.pdbx_strand_id
1 'polypeptide(L)'
;MRRRHYLLATSSVFGFAGCSSTSSDPTETAAKTETENTEQQTAGNTEEMTERQLSGHIRPAESPESPVKELSCEKGNFTRHPPMYDEGSVPWGDTGYVSLRIDGTAFEYGDTAQITLTNTSDSTLTLGLKYLYQIELLTEDGWQDVRGQTGDDEFQYVDMGTEAAPGQVFEWSLRLTEEGVVPDEKDFTVCPELVSGRYRFVYWTVTPVAVAFDLQK
;
A
#
# COMPACT_ATOMS: atom_id res chain seq x y z
N MET A 1 -16.72 34.73 -6.12
CA MET A 1 -17.93 35.06 -5.32
C MET A 1 -19.19 34.73 -6.11
N ARG A 2 -20.00 33.77 -5.64
CA ARG A 2 -21.46 33.73 -5.84
C ARG A 2 -22.04 32.65 -4.91
N ARG A 3 -22.53 33.11 -3.77
CA ARG A 3 -23.27 32.32 -2.77
C ARG A 3 -24.61 31.88 -3.36
N ARG A 4 -25.00 30.62 -3.15
CA ARG A 4 -26.40 30.19 -3.22
C ARG A 4 -26.88 29.94 -1.79
N HIS A 5 -27.84 30.76 -1.38
CA HIS A 5 -28.68 30.54 -0.20
C HIS A 5 -29.99 29.91 -0.70
N TYR A 6 -30.48 28.87 -0.03
CA TYR A 6 -31.88 28.47 -0.10
C TYR A 6 -32.38 28.11 1.30
N LEU A 7 -33.11 29.08 1.85
CA LEU A 7 -34.39 29.00 2.57
C LEU A 7 -34.72 27.76 3.43
N LEU A 8 -34.87 28.06 4.73
CA LEU A 8 -35.68 27.33 5.71
C LEU A 8 -37.16 27.23 5.29
N ALA A 9 -37.80 26.11 5.61
CA ALA A 9 -39.24 26.02 5.78
C ALA A 9 -39.57 25.22 7.06
N THR A 10 -40.54 25.74 7.78
CA THR A 10 -40.91 25.50 9.18
C THR A 10 -42.00 24.43 9.35
N SER A 11 -41.91 23.72 10.48
CA SER A 11 -42.96 23.32 11.45
C SER A 11 -44.29 22.71 10.98
N SER A 12 -44.70 21.61 11.62
CA SER A 12 -45.93 21.55 12.46
C SER A 12 -46.05 20.22 13.23
N VAL A 13 -46.53 20.35 14.47
CA VAL A 13 -46.80 19.30 15.47
C VAL A 13 -48.29 18.97 15.43
N PHE A 14 -48.67 17.69 15.56
CA PHE A 14 -49.99 17.32 16.10
C PHE A 14 -49.86 16.07 16.98
N GLY A 15 -50.28 16.22 18.23
CA GLY A 15 -50.44 15.13 19.19
C GLY A 15 -51.81 14.47 19.10
N PHE A 16 -51.90 13.23 19.57
CA PHE A 16 -53.14 12.56 19.91
C PHE A 16 -53.04 12.02 21.34
N ALA A 17 -54.09 12.28 22.13
CA ALA A 17 -54.34 11.73 23.45
C ALA A 17 -55.76 11.13 23.49
N GLY A 18 -55.93 10.07 24.29
CA GLY A 18 -57.20 9.40 24.66
C GLY A 18 -57.10 7.88 24.44
N CYS A 19 -57.11 6.94 25.38
CA CYS A 19 -57.71 6.67 26.71
C CYS A 19 -58.68 5.47 26.66
N SER A 20 -58.29 4.37 27.34
CA SER A 20 -59.06 3.34 28.09
C SER A 20 -60.11 2.48 27.34
N SER A 21 -60.22 1.16 27.54
CA SER A 21 -60.48 0.47 28.81
C SER A 21 -60.26 -1.07 28.79
N THR A 22 -60.36 -1.64 29.99
CA THR A 22 -60.00 -2.94 30.61
C THR A 22 -60.85 -4.19 30.33
N SER A 23 -60.26 -5.40 30.46
CA SER A 23 -60.83 -6.56 31.21
C SER A 23 -59.85 -7.75 31.40
N SER A 24 -59.51 -8.00 32.66
CA SER A 24 -59.40 -9.27 33.44
C SER A 24 -58.91 -10.59 32.83
N ASP A 25 -57.81 -11.17 33.36
CA ASP A 25 -57.82 -12.34 34.28
C ASP A 25 -56.43 -12.55 34.94
N PRO A 26 -56.30 -13.10 36.18
CA PRO A 26 -55.04 -13.31 36.89
C PRO A 26 -54.60 -14.80 36.92
N THR A 27 -53.51 -15.07 37.67
CA THR A 27 -52.80 -16.37 37.91
C THR A 27 -51.75 -16.66 36.83
N GLU A 28 -50.45 -16.88 37.07
CA GLU A 28 -49.77 -17.57 38.16
C GLU A 28 -48.23 -17.31 38.08
N THR A 29 -47.58 -17.14 39.24
CA THR A 29 -46.19 -17.53 39.61
C THR A 29 -44.95 -17.06 38.79
N ALA A 30 -44.20 -16.20 39.49
CA ALA A 30 -42.73 -16.11 39.65
C ALA A 30 -41.79 -16.05 38.42
N ALA A 31 -41.09 -14.92 38.28
CA ALA A 31 -39.65 -14.94 37.98
C ALA A 31 -38.95 -13.67 38.48
N LYS A 32 -37.73 -13.90 38.91
CA LYS A 32 -36.80 -13.12 39.74
C LYS A 32 -36.19 -11.93 38.99
N THR A 33 -35.96 -10.85 39.73
CA THR A 33 -35.09 -9.72 39.37
C THR A 33 -33.67 -10.21 39.09
N GLU A 34 -33.13 -9.92 37.91
CA GLU A 34 -31.68 -9.82 37.67
C GLU A 34 -31.46 -8.79 36.55
N THR A 35 -31.05 -7.60 36.98
CA THR A 35 -30.53 -6.54 36.12
C THR A 35 -29.13 -6.97 35.70
N GLU A 36 -29.01 -7.54 34.50
CA GLU A 36 -27.69 -7.84 33.93
C GLU A 36 -27.20 -6.63 33.17
N ASN A 37 -26.30 -5.91 33.84
CA ASN A 37 -25.56 -4.78 33.34
C ASN A 37 -24.43 -5.33 32.46
N THR A 38 -24.67 -5.49 31.16
CA THR A 38 -23.60 -5.87 30.23
C THR A 38 -22.91 -4.61 29.72
N GLU A 39 -21.94 -4.15 30.52
CA GLU A 39 -20.75 -3.51 29.99
C GLU A 39 -20.00 -4.55 29.15
N GLN A 40 -20.16 -4.53 27.83
CA GLN A 40 -19.20 -5.13 26.90
C GLN A 40 -18.55 -4.00 26.13
N GLN A 41 -17.45 -3.46 26.67
CA GLN A 41 -16.09 -3.97 26.44
C GLN A 41 -15.62 -3.57 25.04
N THR A 42 -15.25 -2.31 24.94
CA THR A 42 -14.29 -1.79 23.97
C THR A 42 -12.97 -2.53 24.21
N ALA A 43 -12.71 -3.59 23.45
CA ALA A 43 -11.46 -4.31 23.49
C ALA A 43 -10.96 -4.57 22.06
N GLY A 44 -9.87 -3.86 21.73
CA GLY A 44 -8.74 -4.37 20.96
C GLY A 44 -9.02 -4.94 19.58
N ASN A 45 -9.07 -4.08 18.57
CA ASN A 45 -8.75 -4.49 17.20
C ASN A 45 -7.52 -3.77 16.63
N THR A 46 -6.81 -2.99 17.46
CA THR A 46 -5.68 -2.16 17.01
C THR A 46 -4.31 -2.65 17.51
N GLU A 47 -4.27 -3.45 18.58
CA GLU A 47 -3.00 -3.95 19.17
C GLU A 47 -2.57 -5.34 18.65
N GLU A 48 -3.36 -6.00 17.79
CA GLU A 48 -3.08 -7.35 17.30
C GLU A 48 -2.98 -7.45 15.77
N MET A 49 -2.47 -6.40 15.12
CA MET A 49 -1.69 -6.66 13.90
C MET A 49 -0.37 -7.26 14.35
N THR A 50 -0.32 -8.60 14.34
CA THR A 50 0.77 -9.36 14.94
C THR A 50 2.13 -8.95 14.39
N GLU A 51 3.18 -8.94 15.23
CA GLU A 51 4.58 -8.75 14.82
C GLU A 51 5.00 -9.70 13.65
N ARG A 52 4.27 -10.80 13.46
CA ARG A 52 4.44 -11.73 12.33
C ARG A 52 3.98 -11.15 10.98
N GLN A 53 2.94 -10.32 10.95
CA GLN A 53 2.44 -9.68 9.72
C GLN A 53 3.31 -8.51 9.23
N LEU A 54 4.16 -7.96 10.09
CA LEU A 54 5.10 -6.89 9.75
C LEU A 54 6.56 -7.37 9.78
N SER A 55 6.77 -8.68 9.61
CA SER A 55 8.10 -9.27 9.59
C SER A 55 8.88 -8.87 8.33
N GLY A 56 10.22 -8.81 8.45
CA GLY A 56 11.13 -8.41 7.38
C GLY A 56 11.85 -7.08 7.67
N HIS A 57 12.45 -6.53 6.63
CA HIS A 57 13.33 -5.39 6.67
C HIS A 57 12.76 -4.22 5.85
N ILE A 58 13.27 -3.02 6.11
CA ILE A 58 12.93 -1.81 5.36
C ILE A 58 14.07 -1.42 4.42
N ARG A 59 15.31 -1.42 4.92
CA ARG A 59 16.51 -1.04 4.18
C ARG A 59 17.77 -1.51 4.91
N PRO A 60 18.92 -1.63 4.23
CA PRO A 60 20.21 -1.74 4.89
C PRO A 60 20.41 -0.61 5.93
N ALA A 61 20.96 -0.95 7.10
CA ALA A 61 21.24 0.03 8.14
C ALA A 61 22.39 0.97 7.76
N GLU A 62 23.38 0.43 7.07
CA GLU A 62 24.56 1.16 6.63
C GLU A 62 24.25 2.01 5.39
N SER A 63 24.94 3.14 5.27
CA SER A 63 24.91 3.95 4.04
C SER A 63 25.51 3.14 2.88
N PRO A 64 25.05 3.36 1.63
CA PRO A 64 25.64 2.67 0.48
C PRO A 64 27.11 3.10 0.34
N GLU A 65 27.99 2.17 -0.02
CA GLU A 65 29.44 2.45 -0.14
C GLU A 65 29.72 3.59 -1.11
N SER A 66 29.05 3.60 -2.26
CA SER A 66 28.99 4.72 -3.21
C SER A 66 27.84 4.50 -4.20
N PRO A 67 27.16 5.56 -4.67
CA PRO A 67 26.18 5.46 -5.75
C PRO A 67 26.86 5.08 -7.06
N VAL A 68 26.09 4.47 -7.97
CA VAL A 68 26.57 4.21 -9.34
C VAL A 68 26.64 5.54 -10.11
N LYS A 69 27.68 5.76 -10.91
CA LYS A 69 27.85 7.04 -11.59
C LYS A 69 26.64 7.42 -12.46
N GLU A 70 26.25 6.55 -13.39
CA GLU A 70 25.14 6.78 -14.30
C GLU A 70 24.59 5.45 -14.84
N LEU A 71 23.29 5.43 -15.18
CA LEU A 71 22.68 4.34 -15.94
C LEU A 71 22.68 4.68 -17.43
N SER A 72 23.82 4.48 -18.09
CA SER A 72 23.98 4.74 -19.52
C SER A 72 23.50 3.57 -20.38
N CYS A 73 22.71 3.89 -21.40
CA CYS A 73 22.15 2.94 -22.35
C CYS A 73 22.76 3.13 -23.74
N GLU A 74 23.46 2.11 -24.25
CA GLU A 74 24.04 2.16 -25.59
C GLU A 74 22.97 2.10 -26.70
N LYS A 75 21.76 1.63 -26.37
CA LYS A 75 20.65 1.53 -27.32
C LYS A 75 20.03 2.91 -27.56
N GLY A 76 20.19 3.44 -28.77
CA GLY A 76 19.82 4.81 -29.14
C GLY A 76 18.33 5.20 -29.06
N ASN A 77 17.43 4.28 -28.71
CA ASN A 77 15.98 4.50 -28.66
C ASN A 77 15.36 4.06 -27.31
N PHE A 78 16.16 4.01 -26.24
CA PHE A 78 15.68 3.62 -24.92
C PHE A 78 15.16 4.84 -24.15
N THR A 79 13.90 4.77 -23.74
CA THR A 79 13.30 5.73 -22.81
C THR A 79 13.16 5.08 -21.45
N ARG A 80 13.87 5.61 -20.46
CA ARG A 80 13.80 5.12 -19.07
C ARG A 80 12.41 5.39 -18.49
N HIS A 81 11.88 4.45 -17.73
CA HIS A 81 10.60 4.62 -17.05
C HIS A 81 10.68 5.82 -16.10
N PRO A 82 9.85 6.86 -16.30
CA PRO A 82 9.91 8.05 -15.46
C PRO A 82 9.44 7.74 -14.04
N PRO A 83 9.83 8.53 -13.04
CA PRO A 83 9.23 8.48 -11.72
C PRO A 83 7.72 8.70 -11.79
N MET A 84 6.94 7.86 -11.12
CA MET A 84 5.47 7.97 -11.07
C MET A 84 4.97 8.76 -9.84
N TYR A 85 5.88 9.46 -9.17
CA TYR A 85 5.67 10.17 -7.91
C TYR A 85 6.71 11.30 -7.76
N ASP A 86 6.50 12.20 -6.80
CA ASP A 86 7.46 13.26 -6.48
C ASP A 86 8.68 12.69 -5.73
N GLU A 87 9.87 12.73 -6.35
CA GLU A 87 11.08 12.04 -5.88
C GLU A 87 11.51 12.39 -4.44
N GLY A 88 11.22 13.61 -3.98
CA GLY A 88 11.70 14.13 -2.69
C GLY A 88 10.99 13.58 -1.45
N SER A 89 9.99 12.70 -1.58
CA SER A 89 9.08 12.37 -0.46
C SER A 89 8.61 10.91 -0.42
N VAL A 90 9.45 9.93 -0.76
CA VAL A 90 9.07 8.51 -0.62
C VAL A 90 9.38 8.01 0.80
N PRO A 91 8.38 7.73 1.64
CA PRO A 91 8.58 7.12 2.96
C PRO A 91 9.13 5.69 2.86
N TRP A 92 9.92 5.32 3.85
CA TRP A 92 10.55 4.01 3.96
C TRP A 92 9.72 3.07 4.81
N GLY A 93 9.27 1.97 4.22
CA GLY A 93 8.58 0.88 4.88
C GLY A 93 7.18 1.24 5.34
N ASP A 94 7.02 2.23 6.21
CA ASP A 94 5.75 2.51 6.87
C ASP A 94 5.15 3.85 6.43
N THR A 95 3.84 3.84 6.26
CA THR A 95 3.01 5.03 6.00
C THR A 95 1.85 5.09 7.00
N GLY A 96 0.94 6.04 6.83
CA GLY A 96 -0.29 6.08 7.64
C GLY A 96 -1.28 4.95 7.35
N TYR A 97 -1.10 4.19 6.25
CA TYR A 97 -2.10 3.23 5.77
C TYR A 97 -1.55 1.83 5.52
N VAL A 98 -0.28 1.74 5.13
CA VAL A 98 0.36 0.49 4.71
C VAL A 98 1.78 0.37 5.28
N SER A 99 2.23 -0.88 5.41
CA SER A 99 3.60 -1.27 5.74
C SER A 99 4.16 -2.17 4.64
N LEU A 100 5.30 -1.78 4.06
CA LEU A 100 6.08 -2.50 3.07
C LEU A 100 7.34 -3.10 3.71
N ARG A 101 7.60 -4.38 3.47
CA ARG A 101 8.77 -5.11 3.98
C ARG A 101 9.41 -5.96 2.89
N ILE A 102 10.71 -6.21 3.03
CA ILE A 102 11.48 -7.13 2.21
C ILE A 102 12.14 -8.19 3.11
N ASP A 103 12.26 -9.43 2.65
CA ASP A 103 12.80 -10.55 3.42
C ASP A 103 14.32 -10.48 3.68
N GLY A 104 15.06 -9.73 2.87
CA GLY A 104 16.49 -9.50 3.02
C GLY A 104 16.89 -8.08 2.61
N THR A 105 18.10 -7.66 2.99
CA THR A 105 18.65 -6.34 2.59
C THR A 105 19.91 -6.45 1.76
N ALA A 106 20.39 -7.67 1.51
CA ALA A 106 21.53 -7.96 0.66
C ALA A 106 21.22 -9.22 -0.14
N PHE A 107 21.40 -9.15 -1.45
CA PHE A 107 21.10 -10.23 -2.38
C PHE A 107 22.21 -10.34 -3.44
N GLU A 108 22.36 -11.54 -3.99
CA GLU A 108 23.18 -11.80 -5.16
C GLU A 108 22.31 -11.79 -6.43
N TYR A 109 22.93 -11.52 -7.57
CA TYR A 109 22.26 -11.64 -8.87
C TYR A 109 21.66 -13.04 -9.03
N GLY A 110 20.39 -13.09 -9.42
CA GLY A 110 19.64 -14.33 -9.57
C GLY A 110 18.90 -14.83 -8.33
N ASP A 111 19.12 -14.21 -7.17
CA ASP A 111 18.30 -14.42 -5.96
C ASP A 111 16.86 -13.97 -6.19
N THR A 112 15.97 -14.41 -5.31
CA THR A 112 14.57 -13.96 -5.27
C THR A 112 14.34 -13.15 -4.00
N ALA A 113 13.94 -11.89 -4.16
CA ALA A 113 13.48 -11.04 -3.07
C ALA A 113 11.97 -11.20 -2.86
N GLN A 114 11.57 -11.44 -1.62
CA GLN A 114 10.16 -11.47 -1.22
C GLN A 114 9.77 -10.12 -0.63
N ILE A 115 8.82 -9.44 -1.27
CA ILE A 115 8.30 -8.14 -0.82
C ILE A 115 6.85 -8.30 -0.39
N THR A 116 6.50 -7.73 0.76
CA THR A 116 5.15 -7.78 1.32
C THR A 116 4.65 -6.37 1.63
N LEU A 117 3.43 -6.04 1.19
CA LEU A 117 2.71 -4.82 1.53
C LEU A 117 1.46 -5.20 2.32
N THR A 118 1.35 -4.72 3.55
CA THR A 118 0.22 -5.00 4.45
C THR A 118 -0.63 -3.75 4.60
N ASN A 119 -1.95 -3.85 4.45
CA ASN A 119 -2.87 -2.79 4.89
C ASN A 119 -2.86 -2.74 6.42
N THR A 120 -2.30 -1.67 6.96
CA THR A 120 -2.16 -1.45 8.41
C THR A 120 -3.21 -0.52 8.98
N SER A 121 -4.15 -0.05 8.15
CA SER A 121 -5.26 0.78 8.60
C SER A 121 -6.43 -0.07 9.13
N ASP A 122 -7.40 0.58 9.74
CA ASP A 122 -8.66 -0.02 10.21
C ASP A 122 -9.75 -0.06 9.12
N SER A 123 -9.42 0.34 7.89
CA SER A 123 -10.35 0.42 6.76
C SER A 123 -9.89 -0.39 5.55
N THR A 124 -10.85 -0.78 4.70
CA THR A 124 -10.52 -1.37 3.39
C THR A 124 -9.91 -0.30 2.49
N LEU A 125 -8.74 -0.58 1.93
CA LEU A 125 -8.06 0.26 0.95
C LEU A 125 -8.31 -0.25 -0.46
N THR A 126 -8.30 0.65 -1.45
CA THR A 126 -8.19 0.29 -2.87
C THR A 126 -6.73 0.46 -3.27
N LEU A 127 -5.98 -0.64 -3.30
CA LEU A 127 -4.58 -0.65 -3.73
C LEU A 127 -4.53 -0.72 -5.27
N GLY A 128 -3.56 -0.09 -5.92
CA GLY A 128 -3.39 -0.25 -7.37
C GLY A 128 -2.97 -1.68 -7.77
N LEU A 129 -2.94 -1.95 -9.07
CA LEU A 129 -2.52 -3.25 -9.60
C LEU A 129 -1.09 -3.62 -9.19
N LYS A 130 -0.82 -4.93 -9.06
CA LYS A 130 0.47 -5.44 -8.56
C LYS A 130 1.68 -4.99 -9.38
N TYR A 131 1.53 -4.76 -10.69
CA TYR A 131 2.64 -4.32 -11.55
C TYR A 131 2.96 -2.82 -11.43
N LEU A 132 2.23 -2.06 -10.62
CA LEU A 132 2.47 -0.63 -10.39
C LEU A 132 3.58 -0.40 -9.35
N TYR A 133 4.79 -0.92 -9.65
CA TYR A 133 6.00 -0.75 -8.84
C TYR A 133 7.24 -0.36 -9.67
N GLN A 134 8.14 0.45 -9.11
CA GLN A 134 9.42 0.83 -9.70
C GLN A 134 10.56 0.04 -9.06
N ILE A 135 11.56 -0.33 -9.86
CA ILE A 135 12.81 -0.93 -9.38
C ILE A 135 13.92 0.02 -9.74
N GLU A 136 14.44 0.71 -8.74
CA GLU A 136 15.30 1.86 -8.95
C GLU A 136 16.68 1.62 -8.36
N LEU A 137 17.72 2.01 -9.11
CA LEU A 137 19.09 2.02 -8.64
C LEU A 137 19.44 3.43 -8.15
N LEU A 138 20.18 3.52 -7.05
CA LEU A 138 20.77 4.77 -6.59
C LEU A 138 21.99 5.13 -7.45
N THR A 139 21.89 6.24 -8.17
CA THR A 139 22.98 6.84 -8.95
C THR A 139 23.43 8.18 -8.36
N GLU A 140 24.49 8.77 -8.91
CA GLU A 140 24.95 10.12 -8.54
C GLU A 140 23.87 11.18 -8.84
N ASP A 141 23.00 10.94 -9.83
CA ASP A 141 21.88 11.80 -10.20
C ASP A 141 20.59 11.49 -9.41
N GLY A 142 20.64 10.57 -8.45
CA GLY A 142 19.50 10.14 -7.63
C GLY A 142 18.96 8.77 -8.01
N TRP A 143 17.70 8.52 -7.70
CA TRP A 143 17.09 7.22 -7.95
C TRP A 143 16.52 7.13 -9.36
N GLN A 144 16.87 6.07 -10.09
CA GLN A 144 16.46 5.90 -11.47
C GLN A 144 15.97 4.47 -11.70
N ASP A 145 14.79 4.31 -12.31
CA ASP A 145 14.27 2.97 -12.64
C ASP A 145 15.22 2.29 -13.63
N VAL A 146 15.58 1.04 -13.38
CA VAL A 146 16.50 0.28 -14.26
C VAL A 146 15.81 -0.19 -15.54
N ARG A 147 14.49 -0.04 -15.61
CA ARG A 147 13.65 -0.46 -16.72
C ARG A 147 13.17 0.73 -17.54
N GLY A 148 12.72 0.43 -18.75
CA GLY A 148 12.13 1.39 -19.67
C GLY A 148 11.59 0.68 -20.90
N GLN A 149 11.30 1.45 -21.94
CA GLN A 149 10.80 0.94 -23.22
C GLN A 149 11.78 1.29 -24.34
N THR A 150 11.74 0.49 -25.41
CA THR A 150 12.44 0.81 -26.65
C THR A 150 11.40 1.25 -27.69
N GLY A 151 11.65 2.37 -28.36
CA GLY A 151 10.71 2.96 -29.32
C GLY A 151 10.03 4.21 -28.76
N ASP A 152 8.97 4.62 -29.43
CA ASP A 152 8.32 5.93 -29.21
C ASP A 152 6.97 5.83 -28.47
N ASP A 153 6.60 4.63 -28.00
CA ASP A 153 5.34 4.41 -27.29
C ASP A 153 5.37 5.08 -25.90
N GLU A 154 4.22 5.59 -25.47
CA GLU A 154 4.06 6.17 -24.14
C GLU A 154 3.87 5.09 -23.06
N PHE A 155 4.34 5.37 -21.84
CA PHE A 155 4.07 4.52 -20.68
C PHE A 155 2.58 4.55 -20.31
N GLN A 156 1.86 3.47 -20.62
CA GLN A 156 0.44 3.34 -20.31
C GLN A 156 0.20 2.50 -19.05
N TYR A 157 -0.75 2.93 -18.22
CA TYR A 157 -1.22 2.19 -17.05
C TYR A 157 -2.73 2.10 -17.06
N VAL A 158 -3.22 0.98 -16.53
CA VAL A 158 -4.64 0.81 -16.28
C VAL A 158 -4.93 1.35 -14.89
N ASP A 159 -5.79 2.36 -14.81
CA ASP A 159 -6.28 2.90 -13.54
C ASP A 159 -7.35 1.95 -12.97
N MET A 160 -6.86 0.92 -12.30
CA MET A 160 -7.66 -0.08 -11.60
C MET A 160 -7.00 -0.39 -10.27
N GLY A 161 -7.80 -0.87 -9.33
CA GLY A 161 -7.33 -1.28 -8.03
C GLY A 161 -7.95 -2.58 -7.56
N THR A 162 -7.33 -3.16 -6.55
CA THR A 162 -7.76 -4.34 -5.83
C THR A 162 -8.08 -3.93 -4.40
N GLU A 163 -9.22 -4.39 -3.87
CA GLU A 163 -9.58 -4.15 -2.48
C GLU A 163 -8.64 -4.92 -1.53
N ALA A 164 -8.18 -4.23 -0.50
CA ALA A 164 -7.35 -4.78 0.56
C ALA A 164 -8.02 -4.51 1.92
N ALA A 165 -8.56 -5.54 2.54
CA ALA A 165 -9.11 -5.44 3.90
C ALA A 165 -8.00 -5.15 4.93
N PRO A 166 -8.33 -4.63 6.13
CA PRO A 166 -7.37 -4.51 7.23
C PRO A 166 -6.59 -5.81 7.46
N GLY A 167 -5.26 -5.70 7.54
CA GLY A 167 -4.34 -6.84 7.70
C GLY A 167 -4.09 -7.68 6.45
N GLN A 168 -4.74 -7.40 5.31
CA GLN A 168 -4.49 -8.11 4.06
C GLN A 168 -3.08 -7.80 3.52
N VAL A 169 -2.41 -8.85 3.04
CA VAL A 169 -1.04 -8.80 2.52
C VAL A 169 -1.04 -8.94 0.99
N PHE A 170 -0.29 -8.07 0.33
CA PHE A 170 0.07 -8.15 -1.09
C PHE A 170 1.53 -8.57 -1.19
N GLU A 171 1.78 -9.66 -1.90
CA GLU A 171 3.12 -10.23 -2.03
C GLU A 171 3.64 -10.14 -3.46
N TRP A 172 4.93 -9.84 -3.58
CA TRP A 172 5.74 -9.98 -4.78
C TRP A 172 6.88 -10.96 -4.52
N SER A 173 7.19 -11.76 -5.55
CA SER A 173 8.36 -12.62 -5.61
C SER A 173 9.20 -12.16 -6.79
N LEU A 174 10.21 -11.33 -6.52
CA LEU A 174 10.99 -10.66 -7.55
C LEU A 174 12.33 -11.37 -7.74
N ARG A 175 12.52 -12.02 -8.88
CA ARG A 175 13.83 -12.59 -9.20
C ARG A 175 14.76 -11.48 -9.70
N LEU A 176 15.93 -11.33 -9.08
CA LEU A 176 16.88 -10.25 -9.34
C LEU A 176 17.73 -10.56 -10.58
N THR A 177 17.06 -10.62 -11.73
CA THR A 177 17.61 -10.73 -13.08
C THR A 177 16.89 -9.75 -14.00
N GLU A 178 17.44 -9.52 -15.19
CA GLU A 178 16.87 -8.59 -16.18
C GLU A 178 15.40 -8.93 -16.53
N GLU A 179 15.10 -10.23 -16.68
CA GLU A 179 13.74 -10.73 -16.89
C GLU A 179 12.88 -10.63 -15.62
N GLY A 180 13.42 -11.04 -14.47
CA GLY A 180 12.64 -11.18 -13.24
C GLY A 180 12.20 -9.86 -12.60
N VAL A 181 12.85 -8.74 -12.95
CA VAL A 181 12.44 -7.40 -12.49
C VAL A 181 11.40 -6.72 -13.39
N VAL A 182 11.09 -7.32 -14.54
CA VAL A 182 10.05 -6.85 -15.45
C VAL A 182 8.74 -7.56 -15.11
N PRO A 183 7.64 -6.83 -14.82
CA PRO A 183 6.35 -7.47 -14.59
C PRO A 183 5.78 -8.02 -15.90
N ASP A 184 5.15 -9.21 -15.85
CA ASP A 184 4.57 -9.90 -17.01
C ASP A 184 3.59 -9.04 -17.82
N GLU A 185 2.90 -8.10 -17.16
CA GLU A 185 1.92 -7.21 -17.79
C GLU A 185 2.54 -6.02 -18.54
N LYS A 186 3.87 -5.87 -18.54
CA LYS A 186 4.57 -4.76 -19.21
C LYS A 186 5.62 -5.27 -20.18
N ASP A 187 5.67 -4.63 -21.35
CA ASP A 187 6.76 -4.80 -22.30
C ASP A 187 7.88 -3.81 -21.98
N PHE A 188 8.53 -4.01 -20.83
CA PHE A 188 9.71 -3.24 -20.45
C PHE A 188 10.99 -4.03 -20.73
N THR A 189 12.08 -3.29 -20.92
CA THR A 189 13.42 -3.84 -20.99
C THR A 189 14.31 -3.20 -19.94
N VAL A 190 15.27 -3.96 -19.42
CA VAL A 190 16.29 -3.47 -18.48
C VAL A 190 17.46 -2.90 -19.28
N CYS A 191 17.88 -1.69 -18.93
CA CYS A 191 19.01 -1.05 -19.57
C CYS A 191 19.69 0.01 -18.67
N PRO A 192 21.03 -0.05 -18.49
CA PRO A 192 21.90 -1.20 -18.76
C PRO A 192 21.44 -2.45 -17.98
N GLU A 193 22.11 -3.59 -18.17
CA GLU A 193 21.90 -4.77 -17.30
C GLU A 193 22.03 -4.40 -15.81
N LEU A 194 21.48 -5.25 -14.93
CA LEU A 194 21.63 -5.03 -13.49
C LEU A 194 23.12 -5.01 -13.12
N VAL A 195 23.47 -4.19 -12.13
CA VAL A 195 24.85 -3.99 -11.65
C VAL A 195 24.87 -4.07 -10.12
N SER A 196 26.04 -4.24 -9.53
CA SER A 196 26.16 -4.14 -8.07
C SER A 196 25.82 -2.71 -7.61
N GLY A 197 25.06 -2.60 -6.53
CA GLY A 197 24.67 -1.29 -5.99
C GLY A 197 23.44 -1.35 -5.09
N ARG A 198 22.99 -0.16 -4.67
CA ARG A 198 21.80 -0.02 -3.82
C ARG A 198 20.55 0.18 -4.66
N TYR A 199 19.61 -0.73 -4.51
CA TYR A 199 18.31 -0.72 -5.16
C TYR A 199 17.20 -0.35 -4.19
N ARG A 200 16.07 0.10 -4.73
CA ARG A 200 14.81 0.16 -4.01
C ARG A 200 13.66 -0.35 -4.86
N PHE A 201 12.73 -1.02 -4.19
CA PHE A 201 11.40 -1.30 -4.70
C PHE A 201 10.48 -0.19 -4.22
N VAL A 202 9.78 0.47 -5.14
CA VAL A 202 8.81 1.53 -4.82
C VAL A 202 7.44 1.13 -5.32
N TYR A 203 6.47 1.00 -4.41
CA TYR A 203 5.07 0.91 -4.78
C TYR A 203 4.46 2.30 -4.68
N TRP A 204 3.99 2.85 -5.80
CA TRP A 204 3.62 4.27 -5.87
C TRP A 204 2.12 4.56 -5.73
N THR A 205 1.30 3.53 -5.48
CA THR A 205 -0.16 3.67 -5.45
C THR A 205 -0.70 3.88 -4.04
N VAL A 206 -1.83 4.58 -3.90
CA VAL A 206 -2.41 5.11 -2.64
C VAL A 206 -1.51 6.16 -1.99
N THR A 207 -0.30 5.78 -1.61
CA THR A 207 0.79 6.65 -1.17
C THR A 207 2.11 5.96 -1.54
N PRO A 208 3.09 6.67 -2.13
CA PRO A 208 4.38 6.08 -2.43
C PRO A 208 5.02 5.51 -1.16
N VAL A 209 5.59 4.30 -1.26
CA VAL A 209 6.32 3.64 -0.17
C VAL A 209 7.42 2.76 -0.73
N ALA A 210 8.57 2.75 -0.07
CA ALA A 210 9.75 2.02 -0.55
C ALA A 210 10.40 1.13 0.48
N VAL A 211 11.04 0.07 -0.02
CA VAL A 211 12.06 -0.72 0.69
C VAL A 211 13.33 -0.75 -0.14
N ALA A 212 14.48 -0.84 0.50
CA ALA A 212 15.78 -0.88 -0.18
C ALA A 212 16.55 -2.16 0.14
N PHE A 213 17.45 -2.50 -0.78
CA PHE A 213 18.36 -3.64 -0.66
C PHE A 213 19.61 -3.39 -1.48
N ASP A 214 20.70 -4.06 -1.12
CA ASP A 214 21.93 -4.08 -1.89
C ASP A 214 21.96 -5.32 -2.78
N LEU A 215 22.28 -5.13 -4.07
CA LEU A 215 22.50 -6.21 -5.03
C LEU A 215 23.99 -6.34 -5.29
N GLN A 216 24.49 -7.57 -5.34
CA GLN A 216 25.84 -7.92 -5.76
C GLN A 216 25.78 -8.79 -7.02
N LYS A 217 26.47 -8.40 -8.08
CA LYS A 217 26.60 -9.14 -9.35
C LYS A 217 28.04 -9.57 -9.59
#